data_AF-A0A9Q0P0G6-F1
#
_entry.id   AF-A0A9Q0P0G6-F1
#
_cell.length_a   1.000
_cell.length_b   1.000
_cell.length_c   1.000
_cell.angle_alpha   90.00
_cell.angle_beta   90.00
_cell.angle_gamma   90.00
#
_symmetry.space_group_name_H-M   'P 1'
#
loop_
_entity.id
_entity.type
_entity.pdbx_description
1 polymer ?
#
loop_
_entity_poly.entity_id
_entity_poly.type
_entity_poly.pdbx_seq_one_letter_code
_entity_poly.pdbx_strand_id
1 'polypeptide(L)'
;MSFQDLLQKREGERSVWEYPFAVAGVNITFMLIQMLDLEAVKPRTLVGATFLKFLAEDDSAFDLLYCITFKLMDNEWLNMHASYMDFNAVMKSTRRQLERELLSEDITRLEELPSYTLLTR
;
A
#
# COMPACT_ATOMS: atom_id res chain seq x y z
N MET A 1 2.67 -14.36 3.17
CA MET A 1 2.18 -14.60 1.80
C MET A 1 3.24 -14.22 0.79
N SER A 2 3.45 -15.00 -0.26
CA SER A 2 4.53 -14.72 -1.22
C SER A 2 4.11 -13.75 -2.33
N PHE A 3 5.10 -13.10 -2.97
CA PHE A 3 4.91 -12.33 -4.21
C PHE A 3 4.21 -13.16 -5.30
N GLN A 4 4.52 -14.46 -5.38
CA GLN A 4 3.93 -15.37 -6.37
C GLN A 4 2.43 -15.53 -6.19
N ASP A 5 1.95 -15.59 -4.95
CA ASP A 5 0.51 -15.73 -4.68
C ASP A 5 -0.26 -14.45 -5.09
N LEU A 6 0.36 -13.28 -4.89
CA LEU A 6 -0.18 -11.99 -5.35
C LEU A 6 -0.19 -11.87 -6.86
N LEU A 7 0.91 -12.27 -7.50
CA LEU A 7 1.10 -12.21 -8.94
C LEU A 7 0.07 -13.09 -9.65
N GLN A 8 -0.18 -14.27 -9.08
CA GLN A 8 -1.10 -15.27 -9.64
C GLN A 8 -2.52 -15.16 -9.10
N LYS A 9 -2.82 -14.17 -8.24
CA LYS A 9 -4.17 -13.91 -7.69
C LYS A 9 -4.80 -15.14 -7.02
N ARG A 10 -4.00 -15.89 -6.25
CA ARG A 10 -4.42 -17.19 -5.70
C ARG A 10 -5.41 -17.12 -4.54
N GLU A 11 -5.64 -15.94 -3.99
CA GLU A 11 -6.46 -15.75 -2.79
C GLU A 11 -7.80 -15.10 -3.08
N GLY A 12 -8.82 -15.45 -2.29
CA GLY A 12 -10.14 -14.81 -2.34
C GLY A 12 -10.95 -15.13 -3.59
N GLU A 13 -12.19 -14.70 -3.60
CA GLU A 13 -13.05 -14.77 -4.78
C GLU A 13 -12.73 -13.60 -5.71
N ARG A 14 -12.25 -13.91 -6.92
CA ARG A 14 -11.76 -12.93 -7.90
C ARG A 14 -12.82 -12.60 -8.93
N SER A 15 -12.84 -11.34 -9.36
CA SER A 15 -13.72 -10.92 -10.45
C SER A 15 -13.18 -11.45 -11.77
N VAL A 16 -14.08 -11.70 -12.73
CA VAL A 16 -13.67 -12.01 -14.11
C VAL A 16 -12.84 -10.86 -14.69
N TRP A 17 -13.18 -9.62 -14.32
CA TRP A 17 -12.46 -8.42 -14.73
C TRP A 17 -11.49 -7.99 -13.62
N GLU A 18 -10.45 -8.80 -13.42
CA GLU A 18 -9.44 -8.58 -12.39
C GLU A 18 -8.51 -7.40 -12.74
N TYR A 19 -7.84 -6.81 -11.74
CA TYR A 19 -6.85 -5.77 -12.01
C TYR A 19 -5.57 -6.37 -12.62
N PRO A 20 -4.95 -5.70 -13.62
CA PRO A 20 -3.67 -6.13 -14.14
C PRO A 20 -2.57 -5.87 -13.10
N PHE A 21 -1.80 -6.90 -12.74
CA PHE A 21 -0.78 -6.83 -11.69
C PHE A 21 0.22 -5.67 -11.91
N ALA A 22 0.78 -5.56 -13.12
CA ALA A 22 1.75 -4.51 -13.44
C ALA A 22 1.13 -3.10 -13.37
N VAL A 23 -0.14 -2.95 -13.78
CA VAL A 23 -0.86 -1.67 -13.72
C VAL A 23 -1.08 -1.27 -12.26
N ALA A 24 -1.47 -2.21 -11.38
CA ALA A 24 -1.53 -1.95 -9.95
C ALA A 24 -0.18 -1.51 -9.38
N GLY A 25 0.90 -2.24 -9.72
CA GLY A 25 2.24 -1.91 -9.25
C GLY A 25 2.67 -0.47 -9.58
N VAL A 26 2.50 -0.05 -10.84
CA VAL A 26 2.84 1.33 -11.27
C VAL A 26 1.97 2.38 -10.56
N ASN A 27 0.66 2.12 -10.42
CA ASN A 27 -0.25 3.05 -9.75
C ASN A 27 0.04 3.17 -8.25
N ILE A 28 0.42 2.07 -7.59
CA ILE A 28 0.87 2.08 -6.19
C ILE A 28 2.14 2.91 -6.05
N THR A 29 3.15 2.70 -6.90
CA THR A 29 4.38 3.49 -6.88
C THR A 29 4.08 4.98 -7.02
N PHE A 30 3.25 5.36 -8.00
CA PHE A 30 2.86 6.75 -8.21
C PHE A 30 2.10 7.33 -7.02
N MET A 31 1.14 6.57 -6.47
CA MET A 31 0.40 6.97 -5.27
C MET A 31 1.32 7.22 -4.08
N LEU A 32 2.28 6.34 -3.82
CA LEU A 32 3.22 6.47 -2.72
C LEU A 32 4.13 7.69 -2.90
N ILE A 33 4.69 7.91 -4.10
CA ILE A 33 5.53 9.09 -4.39
C ILE A 33 4.76 10.38 -4.07
N GLN A 34 3.50 10.48 -4.51
CA GLN A 34 2.67 11.65 -4.27
C GLN A 34 2.24 11.79 -2.79
N MET A 35 1.84 10.69 -2.16
CA MET A 35 1.34 10.67 -0.78
C MET A 35 2.44 11.04 0.22
N LEU A 36 3.65 10.53 -0.01
CA LEU A 36 4.82 10.73 0.85
C LEU A 36 5.61 12.00 0.48
N ASP A 37 5.23 12.68 -0.59
CA ASP A 37 5.87 13.92 -1.07
C ASP A 37 7.36 13.75 -1.40
N LEU A 38 7.74 12.61 -2.01
CA LEU A 38 9.15 12.23 -2.25
C LEU A 38 9.85 13.10 -3.31
N GLU A 39 9.09 13.87 -4.09
CA GLU A 39 9.63 14.81 -5.08
C GLU A 39 10.12 16.11 -4.43
N ALA A 40 9.73 16.38 -3.19
CA ALA A 40 10.13 17.58 -2.46
C ALA A 40 11.46 17.36 -1.73
N VAL A 41 12.30 18.41 -1.69
CA VAL A 41 13.57 18.40 -0.93
C VAL A 41 13.34 18.20 0.57
N LYS A 42 12.16 18.61 1.06
CA LYS A 42 11.70 18.40 2.44
C LYS A 42 10.22 18.04 2.44
N PRO A 43 9.76 17.13 3.33
CA PRO A 43 8.36 16.76 3.39
C PRO A 43 7.46 17.97 3.70
N ARG A 44 6.43 18.20 2.88
CA ARG A 44 5.42 19.24 3.11
C ARG A 44 4.17 18.70 3.80
N THR A 45 4.04 17.37 3.90
CA THR A 45 2.91 16.68 4.51
C THR A 45 3.34 15.95 5.78
N LEU A 46 2.40 15.79 6.73
CA LEU A 46 2.67 15.04 7.96
C LEU A 46 2.98 13.56 7.68
N VAL A 47 2.32 12.98 6.67
CA VAL A 47 2.55 11.60 6.23
C VAL A 47 3.98 11.44 5.71
N GLY A 48 4.43 12.35 4.84
CA GLY A 48 5.80 12.33 4.33
C GLY A 48 6.84 12.56 5.43
N ALA A 49 6.57 13.49 6.36
CA ALA A 49 7.44 13.71 7.51
C ALA A 49 7.54 12.49 8.43
N THR A 50 6.44 11.75 8.59
CA THR A 50 6.41 10.53 9.40
C THR A 50 7.16 9.40 8.70
N PHE A 51 6.92 9.19 7.41
CA PHE A 51 7.65 8.20 6.63
C PHE A 51 9.17 8.45 6.62
N LEU A 52 9.60 9.72 6.55
CA LEU A 52 11.01 10.06 6.60
C LEU A 52 11.69 9.60 7.91
N LYS A 53 10.95 9.52 9.02
CA LYS A 53 11.47 8.95 10.27
C LYS A 53 11.74 7.46 10.13
N PHE A 54 10.80 6.69 9.55
CA PHE A 54 11.00 5.27 9.29
C PHE A 54 12.16 5.02 8.33
N LEU A 55 12.26 5.82 7.26
CA LEU A 55 13.35 5.71 6.29
C LEU A 55 14.72 6.03 6.90
N ALA A 56 14.78 6.90 7.92
CA ALA A 56 16.02 7.20 8.63
C ALA A 56 16.52 6.02 9.50
N GLU A 57 15.64 5.08 9.83
CA GLU A 57 15.95 3.89 10.64
C GLU A 57 16.15 2.63 9.79
N ASP A 58 15.51 2.55 8.62
CA ASP A 58 15.59 1.41 7.70
C ASP A 58 15.63 1.87 6.23
N ASP A 59 16.77 1.61 5.57
CA ASP A 59 16.96 1.91 4.14
C ASP A 59 15.97 1.16 3.22
N SER A 60 15.39 0.05 3.71
CA SER A 60 14.39 -0.75 3.00
C SER A 60 12.95 -0.31 3.29
N ALA A 61 12.75 0.78 4.04
CA ALA A 61 11.42 1.22 4.48
C ALA A 61 10.46 1.46 3.30
N PHE A 62 10.95 2.00 2.18
CA PHE A 62 10.11 2.18 0.99
C PHE A 62 9.70 0.84 0.37
N ASP A 63 10.61 -0.12 0.26
CA ASP A 63 10.33 -1.45 -0.30
C ASP A 63 9.31 -2.21 0.56
N LEU A 64 9.46 -2.12 1.89
CA LEU A 64 8.52 -2.70 2.82
C LEU A 64 7.14 -2.02 2.71
N LEU A 65 7.10 -0.69 2.71
CA LEU A 65 5.86 0.06 2.58
C LEU A 65 5.16 -0.24 1.24
N TYR A 66 5.92 -0.40 0.16
CA TYR A 66 5.39 -0.83 -1.14
C TYR A 66 4.74 -2.21 -1.06
N CYS A 67 5.40 -3.19 -0.42
CA CYS A 67 4.84 -4.52 -0.22
C CYS A 67 3.55 -4.48 0.60
N ILE A 68 3.54 -3.75 1.72
CA ILE A 68 2.35 -3.55 2.57
C ILE A 68 1.22 -2.95 1.74
N THR A 69 1.51 -1.89 0.99
CA THR A 69 0.53 -1.17 0.19
C THR A 69 -0.08 -2.04 -0.90
N PHE A 70 0.71 -2.88 -1.56
CA PHE A 70 0.21 -3.79 -2.58
C PHE A 70 -0.72 -4.84 -1.96
N LYS A 71 -0.35 -5.42 -0.83
CA LYS A 71 -1.23 -6.36 -0.12
C LYS A 71 -2.50 -5.70 0.39
N LEU A 72 -2.39 -4.48 0.90
CA LEU A 72 -3.56 -3.71 1.31
C LEU A 72 -4.48 -3.45 0.13
N MET A 73 -3.94 -3.04 -1.03
CA MET A 73 -4.72 -2.83 -2.25
C MET A 73 -5.45 -4.10 -2.70
N ASP A 74 -4.77 -5.24 -2.66
CA ASP A 74 -5.38 -6.54 -2.99
C ASP A 74 -6.48 -6.95 -2.00
N ASN A 75 -6.26 -6.70 -0.71
CA ASN A 75 -7.25 -6.95 0.32
C ASN A 75 -8.47 -6.04 0.17
N GLU A 76 -8.28 -4.75 -0.12
CA GLU A 76 -9.39 -3.82 -0.43
C GLU A 76 -10.15 -4.27 -1.69
N TRP A 77 -9.44 -4.72 -2.73
CA TRP A 77 -10.06 -5.25 -3.94
C TRP A 77 -11.01 -6.41 -3.63
N LEU A 78 -10.56 -7.38 -2.84
CA LEU A 78 -11.35 -8.53 -2.42
C LEU A 78 -12.53 -8.12 -1.55
N ASN A 79 -12.32 -7.26 -0.54
CA ASN A 79 -13.36 -6.82 0.38
C ASN A 79 -14.46 -6.00 -0.31
N MET A 80 -14.11 -5.28 -1.36
CA MET A 80 -15.04 -4.50 -2.17
C MET A 80 -15.74 -5.32 -3.25
N HIS A 81 -15.40 -6.61 -3.41
CA HIS A 81 -15.81 -7.43 -4.56
C HIS A 81 -15.58 -6.70 -5.89
N ALA A 82 -14.42 -6.05 -5.99
CA ALA A 82 -14.13 -5.09 -7.03
C ALA A 82 -13.96 -5.73 -8.42
N SER A 83 -14.30 -4.95 -9.44
CA SER A 83 -13.96 -5.22 -10.83
C SER A 83 -12.97 -4.17 -11.34
N TYR A 84 -12.46 -4.35 -12.56
CA TYR A 84 -11.62 -3.37 -13.25
C TYR A 84 -12.21 -1.95 -13.25
N MET A 85 -13.53 -1.82 -13.31
CA MET A 85 -14.20 -0.51 -13.27
C MET A 85 -14.03 0.21 -11.93
N ASP A 86 -13.79 -0.54 -10.86
CA ASP A 86 -13.67 -0.04 -9.49
C ASP A 86 -12.21 0.28 -9.10
N PHE A 87 -11.25 0.09 -10.01
CA PHE A 87 -9.82 0.25 -9.73
C PHE A 87 -9.49 1.57 -9.03
N ASN A 88 -10.02 2.69 -9.51
CA ASN A 88 -9.80 4.00 -8.91
C ASN A 88 -10.42 4.13 -7.51
N ALA A 89 -11.53 3.43 -7.24
CA ALA A 89 -12.15 3.41 -5.92
C ALA A 89 -11.30 2.61 -4.94
N VAL A 90 -10.79 1.45 -5.35
CA VAL A 90 -9.88 0.61 -4.55
C VAL A 90 -8.59 1.38 -4.22
N MET A 91 -7.97 2.04 -5.20
CA MET A 91 -6.76 2.85 -4.98
C MET A 91 -7.01 4.00 -3.98
N LYS A 92 -8.17 4.66 -4.06
CA LYS A 92 -8.55 5.71 -3.10
C LYS A 92 -8.78 5.15 -1.69
N SER A 93 -9.39 3.98 -1.57
CA SER A 93 -9.59 3.30 -0.27
C SER A 93 -8.24 2.93 0.35
N THR A 94 -7.38 2.29 -0.45
CA THR A 94 -6.00 1.90 -0.08
C THR A 94 -5.22 3.09 0.44
N ARG A 95 -5.22 4.22 -0.29
CA ARG A 95 -4.53 5.45 0.13
C ARG A 95 -5.02 5.94 1.48
N ARG A 96 -6.33 6.07 1.66
CA ARG A 96 -6.93 6.59 2.90
C ARG A 96 -6.61 5.71 4.10
N GLN A 97 -6.66 4.39 3.90
CA GLN A 97 -6.28 3.43 4.92
C GLN A 97 -4.80 3.61 5.31
N LEU A 98 -3.92 3.67 4.33
CA LEU A 98 -2.48 3.80 4.57
C LEU A 98 -2.11 5.12 5.25
N GLU A 99 -2.69 6.24 4.81
CA GLU A 99 -2.53 7.55 5.46
C GLU A 99 -2.96 7.49 6.93
N ARG A 100 -4.06 6.79 7.24
CA ARG A 100 -4.56 6.64 8.61
C ARG A 100 -3.60 5.82 9.47
N GLU A 101 -3.06 4.72 8.94
CA GLU A 101 -2.14 3.87 9.70
C GLU A 101 -0.79 4.57 9.94
N LEU A 102 -0.23 5.25 8.93
CA LEU A 102 1.03 5.99 9.07
C LEU A 102 0.94 7.18 10.04
N LEU A 103 -0.24 7.75 10.24
CA LEU A 103 -0.47 8.86 11.16
C LEU A 103 -0.91 8.41 12.56
N SER A 104 -0.95 7.10 12.82
CA SER A 104 -1.28 6.58 14.14
C SER A 104 -0.12 6.85 15.12
N GLU A 105 -0.44 7.40 16.29
CA GLU A 105 0.56 7.77 17.30
C GLU A 105 1.29 6.56 17.92
N ASP A 106 0.67 5.37 17.86
CA ASP A 106 1.20 4.13 18.43
C ASP A 106 2.20 3.43 17.50
N ILE A 107 2.41 3.93 16.29
CA ILE A 107 3.27 3.29 15.28
C ILE A 107 4.65 3.93 15.29
N THR A 108 5.64 3.15 15.72
CA THR A 108 7.05 3.53 15.70
C THR A 108 7.83 2.83 14.59
N ARG A 109 7.29 1.75 14.02
CA ARG A 109 7.88 1.00 12.92
C ARG A 109 6.85 0.57 11.88
N LEU A 110 7.28 0.36 10.64
CA LEU A 110 6.38 -0.08 9.57
C LEU A 110 5.79 -1.49 9.83
N GLU A 111 6.48 -2.35 10.55
CA GLU A 111 5.99 -3.69 10.91
C GLU A 111 4.85 -3.67 11.93
N GLU A 112 4.63 -2.55 12.61
CA GLU A 112 3.54 -2.36 13.56
C GLU A 112 2.24 -1.93 12.85
N LEU A 113 2.31 -1.52 11.58
CA LEU A 113 1.14 -1.13 10.81
C LEU A 113 0.13 -2.30 10.77
N PRO A 114 -1.16 -2.06 11.00
CA PRO A 114 -2.18 -3.11 10.89
C PRO A 114 -2.12 -3.87 9.56
N SER A 115 -1.84 -3.17 8.46
CA SER A 115 -1.71 -3.76 7.12
C SER A 115 -0.47 -4.64 6.94
N TYR A 116 0.56 -4.54 7.81
CA TYR A 116 1.71 -5.44 7.77
C TYR A 116 1.31 -6.90 7.99
N THR A 117 0.25 -7.15 8.77
CA THR A 117 -0.28 -8.51 9.01
C THR A 117 -0.75 -9.21 7.74
N LEU A 118 -1.03 -8.47 6.66
CA LEU A 118 -1.37 -9.04 5.36
C LEU A 118 -0.15 -9.66 4.65
N LEU A 119 1.07 -9.27 5.03
CA LEU A 119 2.30 -9.86 4.50
C LEU A 119 2.60 -11.23 5.12
N THR A 120 2.18 -11.44 6.38
CA THR A 120 2.52 -12.63 7.16
C THR A 120 1.48 -13.74 7.09
N ARG A 121 0.32 -13.47 6.49
CA ARG A 121 -0.74 -14.47 6.23
C ARG A 121 -0.41 -15.47 5.14
#